data_AF-W9B233-F1
#
_entry.id   AF-W9B233-F1
#
_cell.length_a   1.000
_cell.length_b   1.000
_cell.length_c   1.000
_cell.angle_alpha   90.00
_cell.angle_beta   90.00
_cell.angle_gamma   90.00
#
_symmetry.space_group_name_H-M   'P 1'
#
loop_
_entity.id
_entity.type
_entity.pdbx_description
1 polymer ?
#
loop_
_entity_poly.entity_id
_entity_poly.type
_entity_poly.pdbx_seq_one_letter_code
_entity_poly.pdbx_strand_id
1 'polypeptide(L)'
;MTDETVQRKRTNTRNRLLDASAELFARHGTTQVSIDDICRTSGFTRGAFYSNFKTVEDVFFALYERASADLLARMADASPQTTTATLEEAADALVDLIPADVDWYVIRASFAVRARGREDIAAALRSHSDQLRQGIEPFIDATVRAAGRRLTVALDVAAQVVIAANVGAVLQLAIIDDPTQALRRNAFLAALKGISEQAPTRSTRTQE
;
A
#
# COMPACT_ATOMS: atom_id res chain seq x y z
N MET A 1 -15.89 -34.50 2.98
CA MET A 1 -15.65 -33.89 1.65
C MET A 1 -16.63 -32.74 1.33
N THR A 2 -17.39 -32.23 2.31
CA THR A 2 -18.44 -31.22 2.10
C THR A 2 -18.02 -29.81 2.51
N ASP A 3 -17.15 -29.70 3.53
CA ASP A 3 -16.71 -28.42 4.11
C ASP A 3 -15.74 -27.65 3.19
N GLU A 4 -14.77 -28.34 2.61
CA GLU A 4 -13.76 -27.77 1.70
C GLU A 4 -14.36 -27.25 0.39
N THR A 5 -15.43 -27.88 -0.11
CA THR A 5 -16.13 -27.44 -1.33
C THR A 5 -17.01 -26.23 -1.07
N VAL A 6 -17.66 -26.16 0.10
CA VAL A 6 -18.45 -24.98 0.52
C VAL A 6 -17.52 -23.80 0.79
N GLN A 7 -16.38 -24.02 1.45
CA GLN A 7 -15.38 -22.99 1.68
C GLN A 7 -14.77 -22.48 0.37
N ARG A 8 -14.42 -23.37 -0.57
CA ARG A 8 -13.92 -22.98 -1.90
C ARG A 8 -14.93 -22.18 -2.71
N LYS A 9 -16.22 -22.54 -2.67
CA LYS A 9 -17.31 -21.77 -3.32
C LYS A 9 -17.51 -20.40 -2.67
N ARG A 10 -17.49 -20.33 -1.34
CA ARG A 10 -17.63 -19.06 -0.60
C ARG A 10 -16.47 -18.10 -0.87
N THR A 11 -15.24 -18.62 -0.88
CA THR A 11 -14.05 -17.83 -1.27
C THR A 11 -14.14 -17.31 -2.70
N ASN A 12 -14.67 -18.12 -3.64
CA ASN A 12 -14.89 -17.67 -5.01
C ASN A 12 -15.93 -16.52 -5.10
N THR A 13 -17.06 -16.63 -4.38
CA THR A 13 -18.06 -15.56 -4.32
C THR A 13 -17.52 -14.29 -3.68
N ARG A 14 -16.82 -14.39 -2.55
CA ARG A 14 -16.20 -13.24 -1.87
C ARG A 14 -15.23 -12.50 -2.79
N ASN A 15 -14.36 -13.22 -3.47
CA ASN A 15 -13.39 -12.62 -4.39
C ASN A 15 -14.06 -11.92 -5.57
N ARG A 16 -15.07 -12.55 -6.19
CA ARG A 16 -15.82 -11.92 -7.29
C ARG A 16 -16.60 -10.66 -6.86
N LEU A 17 -17.12 -10.63 -5.63
CA LEU A 17 -17.71 -9.43 -5.05
C LEU A 17 -16.65 -8.33 -4.85
N LEU A 18 -15.46 -8.68 -4.37
CA LEU A 18 -14.33 -7.74 -4.25
C LEU A 18 -13.91 -7.19 -5.60
N ASP A 19 -13.77 -8.04 -6.62
CA ASP A 19 -13.33 -7.62 -7.97
C ASP A 19 -14.34 -6.67 -8.63
N ALA A 20 -15.63 -6.99 -8.56
CA ALA A 20 -16.70 -6.11 -9.04
C ALA A 20 -16.74 -4.77 -8.29
N SER A 21 -16.45 -4.79 -6.99
CA SER A 21 -16.40 -3.58 -6.17
C SER A 21 -15.19 -2.72 -6.50
N ALA A 22 -14.01 -3.33 -6.70
CA ALA A 22 -12.81 -2.63 -7.14
C ALA A 22 -13.02 -1.95 -8.51
N GLU A 23 -13.65 -2.65 -9.46
CA GLU A 23 -14.00 -2.10 -10.77
C GLU A 23 -14.97 -0.91 -10.64
N LEU A 24 -15.99 -1.02 -9.79
CA LEU A 24 -16.92 0.09 -9.53
C LEU A 24 -16.21 1.27 -8.86
N PHE A 25 -15.39 1.03 -7.84
CA PHE A 25 -14.69 2.10 -7.14
C PHE A 25 -13.72 2.85 -8.06
N ALA A 26 -12.98 2.12 -8.91
CA ALA A 26 -12.08 2.71 -9.89
C ALA A 26 -12.85 3.56 -10.90
N ARG A 27 -13.93 3.02 -11.49
CA ARG A 27 -14.77 3.76 -12.45
C ARG A 27 -15.38 5.03 -11.88
N HIS A 28 -15.77 5.03 -10.60
CA HIS A 28 -16.42 6.17 -9.97
C HIS A 28 -15.46 7.09 -9.22
N GLY A 29 -14.19 6.70 -9.01
CA GLY A 29 -13.22 7.42 -8.19
C GLY A 29 -13.60 7.51 -6.70
N THR A 30 -14.56 6.70 -6.25
CA THR A 30 -15.12 6.76 -4.89
C THR A 30 -15.71 5.42 -4.47
N THR A 31 -15.86 5.25 -3.17
CA THR A 31 -16.56 4.12 -2.54
C THR A 31 -18.08 4.32 -2.44
N GLN A 32 -18.60 5.44 -2.94
CA GLN A 32 -20.03 5.76 -2.89
C GLN A 32 -20.81 5.05 -4.01
N VAL A 33 -20.96 3.74 -3.85
CA VAL A 33 -21.75 2.88 -4.75
C VAL A 33 -22.79 2.11 -3.93
N SER A 34 -23.89 1.70 -4.56
CA SER A 34 -24.90 0.92 -3.86
C SER A 34 -24.54 -0.57 -3.83
N ILE A 35 -25.04 -1.29 -2.82
CA ILE A 35 -24.96 -2.76 -2.78
C ILE A 35 -25.63 -3.37 -4.02
N ASP A 36 -26.69 -2.73 -4.54
CA ASP A 36 -27.35 -3.18 -5.77
C ASP A 36 -26.46 -3.05 -7.00
N ASP A 37 -25.65 -2.00 -7.09
CA ASP A 37 -24.67 -1.85 -8.16
C ASP A 37 -23.62 -2.95 -8.08
N ILE A 38 -23.07 -3.22 -6.88
CA ILE A 38 -22.11 -4.31 -6.66
C ILE A 38 -22.72 -5.67 -7.03
N CYS A 39 -23.96 -5.92 -6.60
CA CYS A 39 -24.69 -7.15 -6.93
C CYS A 39 -24.89 -7.30 -8.44
N ARG A 40 -25.33 -6.22 -9.10
CA ARG A 40 -25.54 -6.19 -10.56
C ARG A 40 -24.25 -6.44 -11.33
N THR A 41 -23.15 -5.77 -10.96
CA THR A 41 -21.84 -5.93 -11.60
C THR A 41 -21.24 -7.31 -11.35
N SER A 42 -21.37 -7.84 -10.14
CA SER A 42 -20.82 -9.15 -9.79
C SER A 42 -21.64 -10.35 -10.29
N GLY A 43 -22.92 -10.11 -10.62
CA GLY A 43 -23.90 -11.14 -10.98
C GLY A 43 -24.44 -11.92 -9.77
N PHE A 44 -24.28 -11.40 -8.56
CA PHE A 44 -24.76 -12.03 -7.32
C PHE A 44 -25.98 -11.32 -6.72
N THR A 45 -26.68 -12.01 -5.81
CA THR A 45 -27.84 -11.45 -5.12
C THR A 45 -27.42 -10.65 -3.88
N ARG A 46 -28.34 -9.81 -3.36
CA ARG A 46 -28.14 -9.14 -2.05
C ARG A 46 -27.89 -10.15 -0.92
N GLY A 47 -28.58 -11.29 -0.94
CA GLY A 47 -28.34 -12.36 0.05
C GLY A 47 -26.91 -12.89 0.01
N ALA A 48 -26.34 -13.07 -1.18
CA ALA A 48 -24.95 -13.45 -1.35
C ALA A 48 -23.98 -12.35 -0.87
N PHE A 49 -24.29 -11.08 -1.12
CA PHE A 49 -23.53 -9.95 -0.56
C PHE A 49 -23.52 -9.99 0.98
N TYR A 50 -24.71 -10.01 1.62
CA TYR A 50 -24.83 -9.98 3.09
C TYR A 50 -24.24 -11.22 3.78
N SER A 51 -24.08 -12.33 3.07
CA SER A 51 -23.37 -13.52 3.57
C SER A 51 -21.84 -13.35 3.66
N ASN A 52 -21.29 -12.32 3.00
CA ASN A 52 -19.85 -12.04 2.90
C ASN A 52 -19.45 -10.69 3.52
N PHE A 53 -20.27 -9.65 3.36
CA PHE A 53 -20.01 -8.28 3.79
C PHE A 53 -21.29 -7.65 4.35
N LYS A 54 -21.19 -6.82 5.40
CA LYS A 54 -22.35 -6.11 5.94
C LYS A 54 -22.54 -4.75 5.28
N THR A 55 -21.42 -4.12 4.91
CA THR A 55 -21.39 -2.75 4.36
C THR A 55 -20.43 -2.63 3.19
N VAL A 56 -20.49 -1.51 2.45
CA VAL A 56 -19.51 -1.19 1.39
C VAL A 56 -18.16 -0.83 2.02
N GLU A 57 -18.15 -0.29 3.24
CA GLU A 57 -16.94 -0.09 4.03
C GLU A 57 -16.21 -1.41 4.31
N ASP A 58 -16.92 -2.48 4.67
CA ASP A 58 -16.32 -3.81 4.89
C ASP A 58 -15.63 -4.33 3.62
N VAL A 59 -16.24 -4.06 2.46
CA VAL A 59 -15.66 -4.41 1.15
C VAL A 59 -14.39 -3.60 0.90
N PHE A 60 -14.41 -2.29 1.19
CA PHE A 60 -13.23 -1.44 1.07
C PHE A 60 -12.08 -1.92 1.97
N PHE A 61 -12.34 -2.24 3.24
CA PHE A 61 -11.30 -2.75 4.14
C PHE A 61 -10.74 -4.11 3.67
N ALA A 62 -11.59 -5.00 3.17
CA ALA A 62 -11.12 -6.26 2.59
C ALA A 62 -10.27 -6.06 1.32
N LEU A 63 -10.56 -5.04 0.49
CA LEU A 63 -9.69 -4.64 -0.61
C LEU A 63 -8.36 -4.05 -0.11
N TYR A 64 -8.40 -3.25 0.95
CA TYR A 64 -7.21 -2.70 1.60
C TYR A 64 -6.29 -3.79 2.12
N GLU A 65 -6.84 -4.77 2.84
CA GLU A 65 -6.11 -5.94 3.33
C GLU A 65 -5.47 -6.71 2.17
N ARG A 66 -6.23 -6.95 1.08
CA ARG A 66 -5.72 -7.64 -0.11
C ARG A 66 -4.55 -6.90 -0.76
N ALA A 67 -4.68 -5.58 -0.95
CA ALA A 67 -3.63 -4.75 -1.54
C ALA A 67 -2.39 -4.65 -0.63
N SER A 68 -2.61 -4.56 0.68
CA SER A 68 -1.53 -4.52 1.68
C SER A 68 -0.75 -5.84 1.71
N ALA A 69 -1.46 -6.97 1.70
CA ALA A 69 -0.84 -8.29 1.68
C ALA A 69 -0.01 -8.52 0.41
N ASP A 70 -0.52 -8.11 -0.76
CA ASP A 70 0.21 -8.21 -2.03
C ASP A 70 1.49 -7.37 -2.00
N LEU A 71 1.42 -6.12 -1.53
CA LEU A 71 2.60 -5.26 -1.40
C LEU A 71 3.64 -5.84 -0.43
N LEU A 72 3.22 -6.33 0.73
CA LEU A 72 4.12 -6.93 1.72
C LEU A 72 4.78 -8.22 1.20
N ALA A 73 4.04 -9.03 0.44
CA ALA A 73 4.60 -10.22 -0.21
C ALA A 73 5.69 -9.84 -1.22
N ARG A 74 5.43 -8.85 -2.08
CA ARG A 74 6.44 -8.35 -3.03
C ARG A 74 7.68 -7.82 -2.31
N MET A 75 7.50 -7.08 -1.21
CA MET A 75 8.61 -6.56 -0.39
C MET A 75 9.43 -7.69 0.23
N ALA A 76 8.79 -8.76 0.70
CA ALA A 76 9.48 -9.92 1.25
C ALA A 76 10.33 -10.63 0.18
N ASP A 77 9.84 -10.72 -1.05
CA ASP A 77 10.55 -11.37 -2.16
C ASP A 77 11.73 -10.52 -2.70
N ALA A 78 11.68 -9.19 -2.57
CA ALA A 78 12.63 -8.28 -3.23
C ALA A 78 14.00 -8.12 -2.54
N SER A 79 14.22 -8.70 -1.34
CA SER A 79 15.48 -8.70 -0.55
C SER A 79 16.44 -7.50 -0.81
N PRO A 80 16.30 -6.39 -0.07
CA PRO A 80 17.07 -5.16 -0.29
C PRO A 80 18.59 -5.32 -0.28
N GLN A 81 19.11 -6.28 0.50
CA GLN A 81 20.53 -6.52 0.71
C GLN A 81 21.25 -7.07 -0.53
N THR A 82 20.50 -7.57 -1.51
CA THR A 82 21.06 -8.17 -2.73
C THR A 82 21.07 -7.19 -3.90
N THR A 83 20.26 -6.13 -3.83
CA THR A 83 19.86 -5.33 -5.01
C THR A 83 20.18 -3.84 -4.90
N THR A 84 20.58 -3.33 -3.73
CA THR A 84 20.75 -1.87 -3.52
C THR A 84 22.09 -1.52 -2.87
N ALA A 85 23.01 -0.90 -3.63
CA ALA A 85 24.27 -0.36 -3.12
C ALA A 85 24.20 1.16 -2.86
N THR A 86 23.25 1.85 -3.51
CA THR A 86 23.04 3.30 -3.42
C THR A 86 21.57 3.66 -3.14
N LEU A 87 21.32 4.91 -2.72
CA LEU A 87 19.95 5.38 -2.53
C LEU A 87 19.20 5.56 -3.86
N GLU A 88 19.92 5.83 -4.93
CA GLU A 88 19.38 5.92 -6.28
C GLU A 88 18.82 4.57 -6.72
N GLU A 89 19.59 3.49 -6.59
CA GLU A 89 19.12 2.12 -6.89
C GLU A 89 17.97 1.70 -5.97
N ALA A 90 18.01 2.11 -4.70
CA ALA A 90 16.90 1.88 -3.79
C ALA A 90 15.60 2.59 -4.21
N ALA A 91 15.70 3.83 -4.71
CA ALA A 91 14.55 4.55 -5.23
C ALA A 91 13.99 3.89 -6.49
N ASP A 92 14.86 3.43 -7.40
CA ASP A 92 14.47 2.66 -8.59
C ASP A 92 13.76 1.37 -8.21
N ALA A 93 14.33 0.59 -7.30
CA ALA A 93 13.73 -0.65 -6.80
C ALA A 93 12.34 -0.40 -6.18
N LEU A 94 12.16 0.69 -5.44
CA LEU A 94 10.85 1.06 -4.87
C LEU A 94 9.82 1.44 -5.94
N VAL A 95 10.24 2.12 -7.02
CA VAL A 95 9.36 2.45 -8.16
C VAL A 95 8.89 1.19 -8.87
N ASP A 96 9.80 0.24 -9.11
CA ASP A 96 9.49 -1.03 -9.78
C ASP A 96 8.63 -1.95 -8.91
N LEU A 97 8.88 -1.96 -7.61
CA LEU A 97 8.17 -2.80 -6.64
C LEU A 97 6.72 -2.34 -6.41
N ILE A 98 6.52 -1.02 -6.34
CA ILE A 98 5.25 -0.41 -5.91
C ILE A 98 4.52 0.13 -7.15
N PRO A 99 3.37 -0.45 -7.53
CA PRO A 99 2.58 0.06 -8.65
C PRO A 99 2.11 1.50 -8.45
N ALA A 100 2.09 2.28 -9.53
CA ALA A 100 1.46 3.61 -9.60
C ALA A 100 -0.06 3.49 -9.82
N ASP A 101 -0.77 2.75 -8.96
CA ASP A 101 -2.21 2.55 -9.08
C ASP A 101 -2.97 3.81 -8.62
N VAL A 102 -3.09 4.79 -9.52
CA VAL A 102 -3.74 6.08 -9.26
C VAL A 102 -5.15 5.90 -8.72
N ASP A 103 -5.93 4.98 -9.29
CA ASP A 103 -7.31 4.70 -8.88
C ASP A 103 -7.36 4.26 -7.42
N TRP A 104 -6.50 3.33 -7.00
CA TRP A 104 -6.40 2.90 -5.61
C TRP A 104 -6.13 4.05 -4.64
N TYR A 105 -5.17 4.91 -4.94
CA TYR A 105 -4.81 6.03 -4.06
C TYR A 105 -5.91 7.11 -4.03
N VAL A 106 -6.59 7.37 -5.15
CA VAL A 106 -7.75 8.27 -5.20
C VAL A 106 -8.90 7.73 -4.36
N ILE A 107 -9.25 6.45 -4.52
CA ILE A 107 -10.32 5.80 -3.74
C ILE A 107 -10.00 5.87 -2.24
N ARG A 108 -8.75 5.57 -1.85
CA ARG A 108 -8.31 5.63 -0.45
C ARG A 108 -8.42 7.06 0.11
N ALA A 109 -8.00 8.07 -0.65
CA ALA A 109 -8.10 9.47 -0.24
C ALA A 109 -9.58 9.91 -0.08
N SER A 110 -10.43 9.59 -1.06
CA SER A 110 -11.87 9.84 -1.02
C SER A 110 -12.53 9.17 0.19
N PHE A 111 -12.16 7.93 0.49
CA PHE A 111 -12.63 7.20 1.68
C PHE A 111 -12.19 7.88 2.98
N ALA A 112 -10.91 8.27 3.09
CA ALA A 112 -10.37 8.94 4.26
C ALA A 112 -11.06 10.29 4.55
N VAL A 113 -11.37 11.07 3.51
CA VAL A 113 -12.11 12.32 3.65
C VAL A 113 -13.53 12.06 4.18
N ARG A 114 -14.22 11.05 3.64
CA ARG A 114 -15.58 10.68 4.06
C ARG A 114 -15.64 10.09 5.47
N ALA A 115 -14.57 9.42 5.91
CA ALA A 115 -14.47 8.91 7.27
C ALA A 115 -14.38 10.04 8.32
N ARG A 116 -14.15 11.30 7.92
CA ARG A 116 -14.17 12.44 8.85
C ARG A 116 -15.57 12.58 9.46
N GLY A 117 -15.63 12.48 10.79
CA GLY A 117 -16.90 12.50 11.55
C GLY A 117 -17.51 11.13 11.81
N ARG A 118 -16.90 10.04 11.32
CA ARG A 118 -17.25 8.64 11.63
C ARG A 118 -16.10 7.94 12.34
N GLU A 119 -16.08 8.03 13.67
CA GLU A 119 -14.94 7.57 14.47
C GLU A 119 -14.68 6.07 14.34
N ASP A 120 -15.73 5.26 14.16
CA ASP A 120 -15.64 3.82 13.88
C ASP A 120 -14.81 3.53 12.63
N ILE A 121 -15.11 4.24 11.52
CA ILE A 121 -14.38 4.08 10.26
C ILE A 121 -12.99 4.65 10.36
N ALA A 122 -12.84 5.84 10.95
CA ALA A 122 -11.56 6.50 11.08
C ALA A 122 -10.57 5.65 11.90
N ALA A 123 -11.04 5.03 12.99
CA ALA A 123 -10.25 4.10 13.79
C ALA A 123 -9.86 2.85 12.99
N ALA A 124 -10.79 2.24 12.26
CA ALA A 124 -10.49 1.10 11.40
C ALA A 124 -9.43 1.45 10.33
N LEU A 125 -9.56 2.61 9.67
CA LEU A 125 -8.60 3.06 8.67
C LEU A 125 -7.20 3.31 9.24
N ARG A 126 -7.11 3.88 10.45
CA ARG A 126 -5.84 4.04 11.17
C ARG A 126 -5.22 2.68 11.47
N SER A 127 -6.01 1.74 12.00
CA SER A 127 -5.53 0.37 12.29
C SER A 127 -4.95 -0.32 11.05
N HIS A 128 -5.65 -0.27 9.91
CA HIS A 128 -5.15 -0.87 8.66
C HIS A 128 -3.89 -0.15 8.15
N SER A 129 -3.84 1.18 8.27
CA SER A 129 -2.66 1.96 7.87
C SER A 129 -1.45 1.67 8.76
N ASP A 130 -1.66 1.47 10.06
CA ASP A 130 -0.62 1.11 11.01
C ASP A 130 -0.07 -0.29 10.77
N GLN A 131 -0.95 -1.27 10.51
CA GLN A 131 -0.52 -2.63 10.17
C GLN A 131 0.34 -2.66 8.90
N LEU A 132 -0.10 -1.95 7.85
CA LEU A 132 0.70 -1.83 6.63
C LEU A 132 2.04 -1.17 6.91
N ARG A 133 2.06 -0.02 7.62
CA ARG A 133 3.29 0.69 7.99
C ARG A 133 4.28 -0.22 8.73
N GLN A 134 3.81 -0.92 9.77
CA GLN A 134 4.62 -1.87 10.55
C GLN A 134 5.20 -2.99 9.68
N GLY A 135 4.45 -3.48 8.69
CA GLY A 135 4.94 -4.48 7.75
C GLY A 135 6.04 -3.95 6.80
N ILE A 136 6.02 -2.65 6.47
CA ILE A 136 7.00 -2.03 5.56
C ILE A 136 8.28 -1.61 6.30
N GLU A 137 8.21 -1.34 7.61
CA GLU A 137 9.35 -0.89 8.43
C GLU A 137 10.64 -1.73 8.25
N PRO A 138 10.62 -3.09 8.33
CA PRO A 138 11.83 -3.88 8.16
C PRO A 138 12.47 -3.70 6.79
N PHE A 139 11.66 -3.52 5.75
CA PHE A 139 12.14 -3.29 4.39
C PHE A 139 12.87 -1.95 4.30
N ILE A 140 12.32 -0.88 4.88
CA ILE A 140 12.95 0.45 4.88
C ILE A 140 14.27 0.44 5.64
N ASP A 141 14.33 -0.16 6.83
CA ASP A 141 15.59 -0.27 7.59
C ASP A 141 16.64 -1.06 6.81
N ALA A 142 16.24 -2.18 6.19
CA ALA A 142 17.11 -2.99 5.34
C ALA A 142 17.65 -2.22 4.13
N THR A 143 16.79 -1.50 3.40
CA THR A 143 17.17 -0.68 2.24
C THR A 143 18.18 0.41 2.63
N VAL A 144 17.93 1.12 3.73
CA VAL A 144 18.84 2.20 4.19
C VAL A 144 20.20 1.63 4.60
N ARG A 145 20.22 0.48 5.30
CA ARG A 145 21.46 -0.19 5.69
C ARG A 145 22.25 -0.74 4.50
N ALA A 146 21.57 -1.31 3.52
CA ALA A 146 22.20 -1.84 2.30
C ALA A 146 22.93 -0.74 1.51
N ALA A 147 22.36 0.48 1.50
CA ALA A 147 23.00 1.67 0.94
C ALA A 147 24.15 2.25 1.82
N GLY A 148 24.58 1.57 2.89
CA GLY A 148 25.65 2.02 3.79
C GLY A 148 25.26 3.21 4.69
N ARG A 149 23.96 3.37 4.96
CA ARG A 149 23.41 4.51 5.70
C ARG A 149 22.75 4.08 7.00
N ARG A 150 22.46 5.06 7.86
CA ARG A 150 21.64 4.88 9.06
C ARG A 150 20.52 5.91 9.08
N LEU A 151 19.38 5.53 9.65
CA LEU A 151 18.26 6.44 9.86
C LEU A 151 18.62 7.56 10.84
N THR A 152 18.11 8.76 10.58
CA THR A 152 18.24 9.95 11.43
C THR A 152 16.99 10.23 12.27
N VAL A 153 15.90 9.52 11.96
CA VAL A 153 14.61 9.57 12.63
C VAL A 153 14.20 8.18 13.10
N ALA A 154 13.18 8.09 13.94
CA ALA A 154 12.60 6.81 14.35
C ALA A 154 12.04 6.05 13.13
N LEU A 155 12.07 4.72 13.19
CA LEU A 155 11.75 3.84 12.07
C LEU A 155 10.28 3.99 11.60
N ASP A 156 9.36 4.20 12.53
CA ASP A 156 7.95 4.50 12.25
C ASP A 156 7.79 5.80 11.43
N VAL A 157 8.50 6.86 11.83
CA VAL A 157 8.53 8.14 11.12
C VAL A 157 9.18 7.99 9.74
N ALA A 158 10.29 7.27 9.66
CA ALA A 158 10.97 6.99 8.39
C ALA A 158 10.03 6.29 7.38
N ALA A 159 9.35 5.23 7.81
CA ALA A 159 8.36 4.52 7.00
C ALA A 159 7.21 5.46 6.58
N GLN A 160 6.71 6.29 7.49
CA GLN A 160 5.65 7.24 7.19
C GLN A 160 6.07 8.29 6.14
N VAL A 161 7.30 8.80 6.21
CA VAL A 161 7.84 9.75 5.21
C VAL A 161 7.94 9.10 3.83
N VAL A 162 8.42 7.85 3.75
CA VAL A 162 8.49 7.11 2.47
C VAL A 162 7.10 6.85 1.90
N ILE A 163 6.15 6.43 2.74
CA ILE A 163 4.74 6.24 2.34
C ILE A 163 4.16 7.57 1.83
N ALA A 164 4.36 8.66 2.55
CA ALA A 164 3.85 9.97 2.17
C ALA A 164 4.43 10.46 0.83
N ALA A 165 5.73 10.23 0.60
CA ALA A 165 6.38 10.56 -0.65
C ALA A 165 5.76 9.80 -1.84
N ASN A 166 5.52 8.49 -1.69
CA ASN A 166 4.87 7.71 -2.74
C ASN A 166 3.43 8.13 -2.98
N VAL A 167 2.63 8.26 -1.91
CA VAL A 167 1.21 8.64 -2.01
C VAL A 167 1.07 9.99 -2.69
N GLY A 168 1.86 10.99 -2.27
CA GLY A 168 1.84 12.32 -2.88
C GLY A 168 2.27 12.30 -4.34
N ALA A 169 3.32 11.56 -4.68
CA ALA A 169 3.80 11.46 -6.05
C ALA A 169 2.80 10.74 -6.98
N VAL A 170 2.16 9.66 -6.52
CA VAL A 170 1.15 8.93 -7.32
C VAL A 170 -0.11 9.77 -7.53
N LEU A 171 -0.58 10.49 -6.50
CA LEU A 171 -1.77 11.36 -6.66
C LEU A 171 -1.53 12.52 -7.65
N GLN A 172 -0.30 13.00 -7.80
CA GLN A 172 0.03 14.00 -8.82
C GLN A 172 -0.15 13.48 -10.25
N LEU A 173 -0.01 12.17 -10.49
CA LEU A 173 -0.20 11.55 -11.81
C LEU A 173 -1.65 11.63 -12.30
N ALA A 174 -2.60 11.99 -11.43
CA ALA A 174 -3.97 12.32 -11.85
C ALA A 174 -4.07 13.70 -12.54
N ILE A 175 -3.03 14.53 -12.46
CA ILE A 175 -3.01 15.93 -12.90
C ILE A 175 -1.91 16.17 -13.93
N ILE A 176 -0.78 15.46 -13.81
CA ILE A 176 0.39 15.62 -14.68
C ILE A 176 0.67 14.33 -15.47
N ASP A 177 1.27 14.47 -16.64
CA ASP A 177 1.82 13.35 -17.41
C ASP A 177 3.29 13.12 -17.01
N ASP A 178 3.61 11.92 -16.53
CA ASP A 178 4.96 11.51 -16.10
C ASP A 178 5.28 10.10 -16.62
N PRO A 179 5.49 9.94 -17.94
CA PRO A 179 5.68 8.63 -18.56
C PRO A 179 6.95 7.92 -18.09
N THR A 180 7.91 8.65 -17.53
CA THR A 180 9.18 8.13 -17.01
C THR A 180 9.14 7.83 -15.51
N GLN A 181 8.01 8.11 -14.82
CA GLN A 181 7.87 8.01 -13.37
C GLN A 181 8.94 8.80 -12.59
N ALA A 182 9.49 9.86 -13.20
CA ALA A 182 10.58 10.64 -12.64
C ALA A 182 10.15 11.34 -11.34
N LEU A 183 8.89 11.76 -11.22
CA LEU A 183 8.38 12.36 -9.99
C LEU A 183 8.40 11.35 -8.85
N ARG A 184 7.89 10.13 -9.08
CA ARG A 184 7.86 9.06 -8.08
C ARG A 184 9.26 8.68 -7.63
N ARG A 185 10.17 8.44 -8.57
CA ARG A 185 11.57 8.12 -8.30
C ARG A 185 12.25 9.18 -7.45
N ASN A 186 12.12 10.45 -7.83
CA ASN A 186 12.74 11.56 -7.11
C ASN A 186 12.10 11.80 -5.73
N ALA A 187 10.80 11.57 -5.59
CA ALA A 187 10.13 11.64 -4.29
C ALA A 187 10.67 10.59 -3.32
N PHE A 188 10.82 9.34 -3.77
CA PHE A 188 11.47 8.29 -2.97
C PHE A 188 12.92 8.65 -2.62
N LEU A 189 13.71 9.06 -3.61
CA LEU A 189 15.10 9.41 -3.40
C LEU A 189 15.26 10.56 -2.39
N ALA A 190 14.45 11.61 -2.51
CA ALA A 190 14.45 12.73 -1.58
C ALA A 190 14.03 12.31 -0.17
N ALA A 191 13.00 11.47 -0.04
CA ALA A 191 12.56 10.91 1.23
C ALA A 191 13.68 10.10 1.90
N LEU A 192 14.26 9.12 1.19
CA LEU A 192 15.34 8.29 1.70
C LEU A 192 16.57 9.12 2.09
N LYS A 193 16.94 10.12 1.27
CA LYS A 193 18.05 11.05 1.58
C LYS A 193 17.76 11.89 2.82
N GLY A 194 16.53 12.37 2.99
CA GLY A 194 16.14 13.23 4.11
C GLY A 194 16.09 12.50 5.46
N ILE A 195 15.73 11.21 5.46
CA ILE A 195 15.59 10.39 6.68
C ILE A 195 16.84 9.59 7.04
N SER A 196 17.94 9.73 6.30
CA SER A 196 19.15 8.94 6.52
C SER A 196 20.45 9.71 6.28
N GLU A 197 21.53 9.28 6.92
CA GLU A 197 22.88 9.81 6.73
C GLU A 197 23.90 8.67 6.57
N GLN A 198 25.10 8.97 6.05
CA GLN A 198 26.14 7.94 5.92
C GLN A 198 26.49 7.35 7.28
N ALA A 199 26.57 6.02 7.34
CA ALA A 199 27.08 5.36 8.54
C ALA A 199 28.57 5.70 8.70
N PRO A 200 29.04 6.01 9.93
CA PRO A 200 30.46 6.29 10.15
C PRO A 200 31.28 5.07 9.74
N THR A 201 32.24 5.27 8.83
CA THR A 201 33.24 4.25 8.50
C THR A 201 34.03 3.96 9.78
N ARG A 202 34.01 2.70 10.24
CA ARG A 202 34.93 2.25 11.29
C ARG A 202 36.34 2.43 10.76
N SER A 203 36.98 3.55 11.11
CA SER A 203 38.42 3.72 10.97
C SER A 203 39.07 2.59 11.76
N THR A 204 39.70 1.67 11.05
CA THR A 204 40.66 0.71 11.59
C THR A 204 41.72 1.53 12.30
N ARG A 205 41.62 1.60 13.62
CA ARG A 205 42.68 2.09 14.48
C ARG A 205 43.77 1.03 14.43
N THR A 206 44.73 1.21 13.51
CA THR A 206 46.03 0.56 13.55
C THR A 206 46.62 0.86 14.93
N GLN A 207 46.68 -0.15 15.80
CA GLN A 207 47.54 -0.09 16.98
C GLN A 207 48.93 -0.55 16.53
N GLU A 208 49.87 0.39 16.69
CA GLU A 208 51.32 0.21 16.66
C GLU A 208 51.81 -0.81 17.69
#